data_AF-A0A2D3VZ37-F1
#
_entry.id   AF-A0A2D3VZ37-F1
#
_cell.length_a   1.000
_cell.length_b   1.000
_cell.length_c   1.000
_cell.angle_alpha   90.00
_cell.angle_beta   90.00
_cell.angle_gamma   90.00
#
_symmetry.space_group_name_H-M   'P 1'
#
loop_
_entity.id
_entity.type
_entity.pdbx_description
1 polymer ?
#
loop_
_entity_poly.entity_id
_entity_poly.type
_entity_poly.pdbx_seq_one_letter_code
_entity_poly.pdbx_strand_id
1 'polypeptide(L)'
;MESINNIFVATISQNRDNPKFLNILGDLVFELSKKKIHRLKDETNIQNRLSELFELFTKALQMQELQNPQTLSSVIDGLIKAASYEKEETLYKSIYEKEQLEKFINEQKREIRHSIQATFATLETHIEKMDEDTHDQALQALNDAKLKGVEMLGILKETTSEALLTTLENGTDVEDTVFEITKNITYQAINEGEFTKQRFLDISSSIIEVAIEIADEDQGFAKELLSGAIHGTKEGMARAIDKFKNDLKFAPEELEELLEKDLKNARKELMKIEESFVLMLENTRKISDGVSEEIIKDILANELNSSLAKIKRVANETSEVISAKIEELKENAFNLEYDFVEKAERKIAQLKEEMGRLETKAGTRFEALKKEIHELEGKASKKIESLKHFEFENEKAKKAATEAKRLGNRAWEVAKGVLDGALKGAKEAMKKEK
;
A
#
# COMPACT_ATOMS: atom_id res chain seq x y z
N MET A 1 -49.96 31.77 -38.71
CA MET A 1 -49.94 32.97 -37.86
C MET A 1 -51.35 33.45 -37.53
N GLU A 2 -52.27 33.47 -38.49
CA GLU A 2 -53.67 33.90 -38.30
C GLU A 2 -54.42 33.21 -37.14
N SER A 3 -54.35 31.88 -37.02
CA SER A 3 -54.97 31.15 -35.90
C SER A 3 -54.40 31.54 -34.52
N ILE A 4 -53.11 31.90 -34.42
CA ILE A 4 -52.54 32.39 -33.16
C ILE A 4 -53.10 33.76 -32.85
N ASN A 5 -53.09 34.65 -33.84
CA ASN A 5 -53.57 36.01 -33.67
C ASN A 5 -55.03 36.04 -33.20
N ASN A 6 -55.87 35.17 -33.77
CA ASN A 6 -57.28 35.06 -33.38
C ASN A 6 -57.43 34.59 -31.93
N ILE A 7 -56.65 33.58 -31.50
CA ILE A 7 -56.67 33.10 -30.11
C ILE A 7 -56.16 34.20 -29.18
N PHE A 8 -55.03 34.84 -29.53
CA PHE A 8 -54.42 35.90 -28.76
C PHE A 8 -55.38 37.08 -28.54
N VAL A 9 -55.94 37.62 -29.63
CA VAL A 9 -56.88 38.75 -29.58
C VAL A 9 -58.14 38.40 -28.80
N ALA A 10 -58.70 37.19 -28.99
CA ALA A 10 -59.88 36.76 -28.25
C ALA A 10 -59.59 36.68 -26.74
N THR A 11 -58.48 36.07 -26.34
CA THR A 11 -58.13 35.89 -24.93
C THR A 11 -57.79 37.20 -24.23
N ILE A 12 -57.06 38.13 -24.87
CA ILE A 12 -56.77 39.43 -24.24
C ILE A 12 -58.03 40.29 -24.11
N SER A 13 -58.95 40.23 -25.08
CA SER A 13 -60.20 40.99 -25.04
C SER A 13 -61.11 40.51 -23.91
N GLN A 14 -61.17 39.20 -23.68
CA GLN A 14 -61.96 38.59 -22.61
C GLN A 14 -61.42 38.87 -21.20
N ASN A 15 -60.13 39.20 -21.08
CA ASN A 15 -59.45 39.34 -19.79
C ASN A 15 -58.98 40.77 -19.49
N ARG A 16 -59.39 41.76 -20.29
CA ARG A 16 -58.92 43.15 -20.21
C ARG A 16 -59.01 43.74 -18.80
N ASP A 17 -60.10 43.46 -18.09
CA ASP A 17 -60.37 44.02 -16.75
C ASP A 17 -59.94 43.06 -15.62
N ASN A 18 -59.24 41.97 -15.95
CA ASN A 18 -58.81 40.98 -14.97
C ASN A 18 -57.62 41.53 -14.15
N PRO A 19 -57.67 41.50 -12.80
CA PRO A 19 -56.55 41.92 -11.96
C PRO A 19 -55.23 41.15 -12.22
N LYS A 20 -55.32 39.96 -12.81
CA LYS A 20 -54.18 39.11 -13.19
C LYS A 20 -53.87 39.18 -14.69
N PHE A 21 -54.36 40.19 -15.40
CA PHE A 21 -54.23 40.32 -16.86
C PHE A 21 -52.78 40.15 -17.35
N LEU A 22 -51.80 40.76 -16.68
CA LEU A 22 -50.38 40.65 -17.06
C LEU A 22 -49.85 39.21 -16.98
N ASN A 23 -50.23 38.44 -15.95
CA ASN A 23 -49.84 37.03 -15.84
C ASN A 23 -50.50 36.18 -16.92
N ILE A 24 -51.80 36.40 -17.16
CA ILE A 24 -52.55 35.71 -18.21
C ILE A 24 -51.94 36.01 -19.59
N LEU A 25 -51.55 37.26 -19.84
CA LEU A 25 -50.88 37.68 -21.05
C LEU A 25 -49.53 36.97 -21.22
N GLY A 26 -48.71 36.93 -20.18
CA GLY A 26 -47.41 36.24 -20.21
C GLY A 26 -47.54 34.74 -20.47
N ASP A 27 -48.45 34.06 -19.77
CA ASP A 27 -48.70 32.62 -19.96
C ASP A 27 -49.26 32.31 -21.35
N LEU A 28 -50.17 33.15 -21.85
CA LEU A 28 -50.73 33.02 -23.20
C LEU A 28 -49.65 33.17 -24.27
N VAL A 29 -48.78 34.17 -24.13
CA VAL A 29 -47.66 34.39 -25.05
C VAL A 29 -46.70 33.22 -25.02
N PHE A 30 -46.36 32.72 -23.82
CA PHE A 30 -45.54 31.53 -23.64
C PHE A 30 -46.10 30.31 -24.38
N GLU A 31 -47.37 29.94 -24.12
CA GLU A 31 -47.98 28.74 -24.70
C GLU A 31 -48.11 28.81 -26.22
N LEU A 32 -48.54 29.97 -26.74
CA LEU A 32 -48.69 30.18 -28.17
C LEU A 32 -47.34 30.17 -28.90
N SER A 33 -46.32 30.74 -28.27
CA SER A 33 -44.96 30.80 -28.83
C SER A 33 -44.29 29.44 -28.79
N LYS A 34 -44.35 28.75 -27.64
CA LYS A 34 -43.85 27.37 -27.47
C LYS A 34 -44.41 26.46 -28.55
N LYS A 35 -45.73 26.47 -28.77
CA LYS A 35 -46.39 25.65 -29.79
C LYS A 35 -45.90 25.94 -31.22
N LYS A 36 -45.42 27.15 -31.49
CA LYS A 36 -44.90 27.52 -32.81
C LYS A 36 -43.44 27.22 -33.03
N ILE A 37 -42.64 27.28 -31.98
CA ILE A 37 -41.20 27.03 -32.11
C ILE A 37 -40.85 25.56 -31.88
N HIS A 38 -41.69 24.75 -31.22
CA HIS A 38 -41.43 23.33 -30.89
C HIS A 38 -41.02 22.42 -32.06
N ARG A 39 -41.34 22.77 -33.31
CA ARG A 39 -40.94 21.98 -34.50
C ARG A 39 -39.68 22.50 -35.19
N LEU A 40 -39.17 23.64 -34.76
CA LEU A 40 -37.97 24.26 -35.29
C LEU A 40 -36.78 23.70 -34.53
N LYS A 41 -35.76 23.25 -35.26
CA LYS A 41 -34.54 22.66 -34.67
C LYS A 41 -33.34 23.60 -34.66
N ASP A 42 -33.44 24.68 -35.42
CA ASP A 42 -32.35 25.63 -35.64
C ASP A 42 -32.60 26.92 -34.86
N GLU A 43 -31.59 27.36 -34.11
CA GLU A 43 -31.66 28.52 -33.22
C GLU A 43 -32.03 29.80 -34.00
N THR A 44 -31.47 29.99 -35.19
CA THR A 44 -31.74 31.16 -36.04
C THR A 44 -33.20 31.19 -36.46
N ASN A 45 -33.76 30.05 -36.84
CA ASN A 45 -35.17 29.92 -37.19
C ASN A 45 -36.10 30.11 -35.99
N ILE A 46 -35.70 29.66 -34.79
CA ILE A 46 -36.44 29.93 -33.54
C ILE A 46 -36.45 31.42 -33.25
N GLN A 47 -35.29 32.08 -33.28
CA GLN A 47 -35.17 33.53 -33.07
C GLN A 47 -35.99 34.33 -34.08
N ASN A 48 -35.88 34.00 -35.37
CA ASN A 48 -36.69 34.64 -36.41
C ASN A 48 -38.19 34.46 -36.16
N ARG A 49 -38.62 33.26 -35.75
CA ARG A 49 -40.04 33.00 -35.44
C ARG A 49 -40.50 33.79 -34.21
N LEU A 50 -39.66 33.92 -33.18
CA LEU A 50 -39.95 34.71 -32.00
C LEU A 50 -40.06 36.21 -32.34
N SER A 51 -39.21 36.72 -33.23
CA SER A 51 -39.31 38.10 -33.73
C SER A 51 -40.64 38.34 -34.46
N GLU A 52 -41.06 37.43 -35.36
CA GLU A 52 -42.36 37.52 -36.01
C GLU A 52 -43.54 37.47 -35.02
N LEU A 53 -43.42 36.64 -33.97
CA LEU A 53 -44.43 36.54 -32.92
C LEU A 53 -44.47 37.81 -32.06
N PHE A 54 -43.32 38.40 -31.74
CA PHE A 54 -43.25 39.68 -31.06
C PHE A 54 -43.96 40.78 -31.86
N GLU A 55 -43.66 40.92 -33.16
CA GLU A 55 -44.35 41.88 -34.04
C GLU A 55 -45.86 41.62 -34.09
N LEU A 56 -46.28 40.35 -34.14
CA LEU A 56 -47.69 39.98 -34.14
C LEU A 56 -48.40 40.37 -32.84
N PHE A 57 -47.84 40.01 -31.68
CA PHE A 57 -48.45 40.28 -30.38
C PHE A 57 -48.46 41.77 -30.07
N THR A 58 -47.38 42.49 -30.37
CA THR A 58 -47.32 43.94 -30.16
C THR A 58 -48.33 44.68 -31.03
N LYS A 59 -48.45 44.32 -32.31
CA LYS A 59 -49.46 44.89 -33.21
C LYS A 59 -50.89 44.58 -32.73
N ALA A 60 -51.14 43.38 -32.24
CA ALA A 60 -52.45 43.01 -31.69
C ALA A 60 -52.78 43.82 -30.42
N LEU A 61 -51.82 44.01 -29.50
CA LEU A 61 -51.99 44.88 -28.33
C LEU A 61 -52.24 46.34 -28.72
N GLN A 62 -51.55 46.84 -29.75
CA GLN A 62 -51.76 48.18 -30.29
C GLN A 62 -53.19 48.37 -30.80
N MET A 63 -53.68 47.41 -31.59
CA MET A 63 -55.04 47.45 -32.17
C MET A 63 -56.15 47.35 -31.11
N GLN A 64 -55.85 46.77 -29.94
CA GLN A 64 -56.78 46.68 -28.81
C GLN A 64 -56.62 47.81 -27.78
N GLU A 65 -55.75 48.79 -28.04
CA GLU A 65 -55.42 49.88 -27.10
C GLU A 65 -54.90 49.37 -25.74
N LEU A 66 -54.19 48.23 -25.75
CA LEU A 66 -53.61 47.59 -24.56
C LEU A 66 -52.09 47.70 -24.50
N GLN A 67 -51.47 48.35 -25.49
CA GLN A 67 -50.03 48.50 -25.54
C GLN A 67 -49.54 49.52 -24.51
N ASN A 68 -48.73 49.04 -23.56
CA ASN A 68 -48.01 49.84 -22.59
C ASN A 68 -46.74 49.08 -22.14
N PRO A 69 -45.81 49.70 -21.39
CA PRO A 69 -44.57 49.04 -21.00
C PRO A 69 -44.75 47.73 -20.22
N GLN A 70 -45.80 47.62 -19.38
CA GLN A 70 -46.05 46.42 -18.59
C GLN A 70 -46.55 45.26 -19.48
N THR A 71 -47.46 45.53 -20.41
CA THR A 71 -47.97 44.51 -21.33
C THR A 71 -46.90 44.07 -22.32
N LEU A 72 -46.03 44.98 -22.77
CA LEU A 72 -44.87 44.65 -23.57
C LEU A 72 -43.85 43.80 -22.79
N SER A 73 -43.60 44.10 -21.51
CA SER A 73 -42.75 43.27 -20.65
C SER A 73 -43.29 41.85 -20.55
N SER A 74 -44.60 41.68 -20.28
CA SER A 74 -45.21 40.33 -20.20
C SER A 74 -45.10 39.56 -21.52
N VAL A 75 -45.18 40.24 -22.67
CA VAL A 75 -44.94 39.61 -23.98
C VAL A 75 -43.49 39.16 -24.11
N ILE A 76 -42.53 40.02 -23.76
CA ILE A 76 -41.09 39.69 -23.82
C ILE A 76 -40.77 38.52 -22.89
N ASP A 77 -41.26 38.55 -21.65
CA ASP A 77 -41.04 37.49 -20.66
C ASP A 77 -41.61 36.15 -21.14
N GLY A 78 -42.83 36.17 -21.71
CA GLY A 78 -43.44 34.97 -22.27
C GLY A 78 -42.66 34.40 -23.47
N LEU A 79 -42.09 35.25 -24.32
CA LEU A 79 -41.25 34.85 -25.45
C LEU A 79 -39.91 34.27 -24.99
N ILE A 80 -39.25 34.91 -24.02
CA ILE A 80 -37.99 34.43 -23.42
C ILE A 80 -38.23 33.05 -22.78
N LYS A 81 -39.29 32.92 -21.98
CA LYS A 81 -39.67 31.66 -21.35
C LYS A 81 -39.94 30.56 -22.38
N ALA A 82 -40.57 30.90 -23.51
CA ALA A 82 -40.78 29.93 -24.58
C ALA A 82 -39.46 29.50 -25.24
N ALA A 83 -38.55 30.46 -25.47
CA ALA A 83 -37.25 30.21 -26.08
C ALA A 83 -36.34 29.31 -25.22
N SER A 84 -36.40 29.46 -23.89
CA SER A 84 -35.57 28.70 -22.96
C SER A 84 -36.19 27.38 -22.49
N TYR A 85 -37.52 27.21 -22.59
CA TYR A 85 -38.25 26.09 -22.00
C TYR A 85 -37.65 24.70 -22.28
N GLU A 86 -37.41 24.35 -23.55
CA GLU A 86 -36.89 23.00 -23.89
C GLU A 86 -35.46 22.81 -23.38
N LYS A 87 -34.66 23.89 -23.38
CA LYS A 87 -33.28 23.86 -22.87
C LYS A 87 -33.27 23.71 -21.35
N GLU A 88 -34.14 24.42 -20.64
CA GLU A 88 -34.33 24.30 -19.20
C GLU A 88 -34.83 22.90 -18.81
N GLU A 89 -35.83 22.37 -19.52
CA GLU A 89 -36.34 21.01 -19.29
C GLU A 89 -35.25 19.95 -19.53
N THR A 90 -34.46 20.11 -20.59
CA THR A 90 -33.30 19.25 -20.86
C THR A 90 -32.25 19.37 -19.76
N LEU A 91 -31.94 20.58 -19.30
CA LEU A 91 -30.99 20.83 -18.22
C LEU A 91 -31.45 20.16 -16.92
N TYR A 92 -32.72 20.34 -16.51
CA TYR A 92 -33.24 19.70 -15.31
C TYR A 92 -33.21 18.18 -15.40
N LYS A 93 -33.51 17.62 -16.58
CA LYS A 93 -33.38 16.19 -16.83
C LYS A 93 -31.92 15.74 -16.70
N SER A 94 -30.97 16.48 -17.26
CA SER A 94 -29.55 16.17 -17.14
C SER A 94 -29.03 16.29 -15.70
N ILE A 95 -29.51 17.27 -14.92
CA ILE A 95 -29.19 17.40 -13.49
C ILE A 95 -29.71 16.16 -12.73
N TYR A 96 -30.95 15.75 -12.98
CA TYR A 96 -31.51 14.55 -12.36
C TYR A 96 -30.73 13.27 -12.75
N GLU A 97 -30.37 13.13 -14.02
CA GLU A 97 -29.54 12.01 -14.49
C GLU A 97 -28.14 12.01 -13.85
N LYS A 98 -27.53 13.20 -13.66
CA LYS A 98 -26.28 13.37 -12.92
C LYS A 98 -26.42 12.87 -11.47
N GLU A 99 -27.46 13.31 -10.75
CA GLU A 99 -27.68 12.88 -9.36
C GLU A 99 -27.86 11.35 -9.23
N GLN A 100 -28.53 10.72 -10.19
CA GLN A 100 -28.68 9.26 -10.22
C GLN A 100 -27.35 8.55 -10.49
N LEU A 101 -26.54 9.09 -11.41
CA LEU A 101 -25.20 8.58 -11.68
C LEU A 101 -24.29 8.72 -10.46
N GLU A 102 -24.34 9.83 -9.75
CA GLU A 102 -23.55 10.04 -8.52
C GLU A 102 -23.91 9.03 -7.44
N LYS A 103 -25.21 8.78 -7.20
CA LYS A 103 -25.67 7.74 -6.28
C LYS A 103 -25.16 6.37 -6.69
N PHE A 104 -25.28 6.02 -7.97
CA PHE A 104 -24.78 4.76 -8.50
C PHE A 104 -23.26 4.61 -8.34
N ILE A 105 -22.49 5.67 -8.63
CA ILE A 105 -21.04 5.71 -8.45
C ILE A 105 -20.68 5.47 -6.98
N ASN A 106 -21.37 6.11 -6.04
CA ASN A 106 -21.10 5.96 -4.61
C ASN A 106 -21.43 4.55 -4.11
N GLU A 107 -22.49 3.94 -4.62
CA GLU A 107 -22.86 2.55 -4.34
C GLU A 107 -21.79 1.58 -4.87
N GLN A 108 -21.34 1.77 -6.11
CA GLN A 108 -20.25 0.99 -6.72
C GLN A 108 -18.92 1.16 -5.96
N LYS A 109 -18.56 2.39 -5.57
CA LYS A 109 -17.39 2.64 -4.72
C LYS A 109 -17.50 1.82 -3.43
N ARG A 110 -18.65 1.83 -2.75
CA ARG A 110 -18.87 1.05 -1.53
C ARG A 110 -18.71 -0.46 -1.76
N GLU A 111 -19.27 -1.00 -2.84
CA GLU A 111 -19.12 -2.41 -3.20
C GLU A 111 -17.66 -2.79 -3.47
N ILE A 112 -16.94 -1.96 -4.22
CA ILE A 112 -15.50 -2.13 -4.48
C ILE A 112 -14.73 -2.11 -3.15
N ARG A 113 -15.02 -1.16 -2.25
CA ARG A 113 -14.39 -1.09 -0.92
C ARG A 113 -14.57 -2.38 -0.13
N HIS A 114 -15.81 -2.87 -0.04
CA HIS A 114 -16.13 -4.12 0.65
C HIS A 114 -15.43 -5.33 0.01
N SER A 115 -15.39 -5.40 -1.33
CA SER A 115 -14.74 -6.49 -2.06
C SER A 115 -13.23 -6.52 -1.84
N ILE A 116 -12.57 -5.35 -1.89
CA ILE A 116 -11.13 -5.21 -1.62
C ILE A 116 -10.81 -5.63 -0.19
N GLN A 117 -11.58 -5.14 0.80
CA GLN A 117 -11.39 -5.52 2.21
C GLN A 117 -11.58 -7.02 2.44
N ALA A 118 -12.62 -7.62 1.87
CA ALA A 118 -12.87 -9.05 1.97
C ALA A 118 -11.75 -9.88 1.30
N THR A 119 -11.22 -9.40 0.18
CA THR A 119 -10.10 -10.04 -0.53
C THR A 119 -8.84 -10.01 0.33
N PHE A 120 -8.50 -8.86 0.91
CA PHE A 120 -7.35 -8.74 1.81
C PHE A 120 -7.46 -9.67 3.02
N ALA A 121 -8.61 -9.72 3.69
CA ALA A 121 -8.83 -10.63 4.82
C ALA A 121 -8.68 -12.11 4.41
N THR A 122 -9.17 -12.47 3.22
CA THR A 122 -9.04 -13.83 2.68
C THR A 122 -7.58 -14.20 2.40
N LEU A 123 -6.82 -13.27 1.82
CA LEU A 123 -5.39 -13.46 1.52
C LEU A 123 -4.57 -13.58 2.80
N GLU A 124 -4.85 -12.75 3.80
CA GLU A 124 -4.19 -12.77 5.12
C GLU A 124 -4.36 -14.14 5.80
N THR A 125 -5.60 -14.66 5.81
CA THR A 125 -5.92 -16.00 6.34
C THR A 125 -5.18 -17.15 5.62
N HIS A 126 -4.82 -16.95 4.35
CA HIS A 126 -4.05 -17.94 3.59
C HIS A 126 -2.55 -17.81 3.83
N ILE A 127 -2.04 -16.57 3.90
CA ILE A 127 -0.63 -16.29 4.18
C ILE A 127 -0.22 -16.83 5.55
N GLU A 128 -1.06 -16.68 6.58
CA GLU A 128 -0.85 -17.26 7.92
C GLU A 128 -0.60 -18.79 7.92
N LYS A 129 -0.99 -19.49 6.85
CA LYS A 129 -0.85 -20.95 6.72
C LYS A 129 0.31 -21.38 5.82
N MET A 130 1.07 -20.42 5.29
CA MET A 130 2.20 -20.69 4.41
C MET A 130 3.45 -21.06 5.21
N ASP A 131 4.36 -21.75 4.55
CA ASP A 131 5.72 -22.06 5.00
C ASP A 131 6.55 -20.80 5.30
N GLU A 132 7.40 -20.87 6.34
CA GLU A 132 8.18 -19.74 6.89
C GLU A 132 9.00 -18.99 5.82
N ASP A 133 9.60 -19.71 4.86
CA ASP A 133 10.44 -19.11 3.80
C ASP A 133 9.68 -18.14 2.88
N THR A 134 8.35 -18.32 2.73
CA THR A 134 7.51 -17.54 1.82
C THR A 134 6.55 -16.61 2.57
N HIS A 135 6.27 -16.90 3.84
CA HIS A 135 5.34 -16.18 4.70
C HIS A 135 5.63 -14.68 4.75
N ASP A 136 6.86 -14.31 5.12
CA ASP A 136 7.21 -12.90 5.37
C ASP A 136 7.19 -12.06 4.10
N GLN A 137 7.64 -12.62 2.98
CA GLN A 137 7.59 -11.95 1.68
C GLN A 137 6.15 -11.75 1.19
N ALA A 138 5.28 -12.74 1.41
CA ALA A 138 3.87 -12.66 1.03
C ALA A 138 3.11 -11.66 1.92
N LEU A 139 3.42 -11.62 3.21
CA LEU A 139 2.83 -10.68 4.16
C LEU A 139 3.24 -9.24 3.83
N GLN A 140 4.52 -9.00 3.54
CA GLN A 140 5.03 -7.69 3.09
C GLN A 140 4.36 -7.24 1.78
N ALA A 141 4.25 -8.14 0.78
CA ALA A 141 3.56 -7.82 -0.47
C ALA A 141 2.05 -7.55 -0.29
N LEU A 142 1.39 -8.25 0.65
CA LEU A 142 -0.01 -8.01 0.99
C LEU A 142 -0.19 -6.65 1.68
N ASN A 143 0.71 -6.28 2.59
CA ASN A 143 0.71 -4.98 3.23
C ASN A 143 0.91 -3.88 2.18
N ASP A 144 1.90 -3.99 1.29
CA ASP A 144 2.08 -3.06 0.16
C ASP A 144 0.83 -2.93 -0.73
N ALA A 145 0.13 -4.03 -0.98
CA ALA A 145 -1.13 -4.01 -1.73
C ALA A 145 -2.27 -3.36 -0.95
N LYS A 146 -2.38 -3.61 0.36
CA LYS A 146 -3.33 -2.92 1.27
C LYS A 146 -3.10 -1.43 1.27
N LEU A 147 -1.84 -0.99 1.29
CA LEU A 147 -1.45 0.41 1.29
C LEU A 147 -1.87 1.13 0.00
N LYS A 148 -1.71 0.50 -1.15
CA LYS A 148 -2.25 1.00 -2.44
C LYS A 148 -3.78 0.95 -2.48
N GLY A 149 -4.37 -0.06 -1.85
CA GLY A 149 -5.81 -0.23 -1.72
C GLY A 149 -6.47 0.90 -0.93
N VAL A 150 -5.84 1.41 0.14
CA VAL A 150 -6.39 2.46 1.04
C VAL A 150 -6.59 3.80 0.31
N GLU A 151 -5.70 4.20 -0.58
CA GLU A 151 -5.96 5.33 -1.51
C GLU A 151 -7.12 5.04 -2.46
N MET A 152 -7.17 3.81 -2.99
CA MET A 152 -8.19 3.34 -3.92
C MET A 152 -9.60 3.29 -3.31
N LEU A 153 -9.74 3.29 -1.97
CA LEU A 153 -11.01 3.35 -1.26
C LEU A 153 -11.64 4.76 -1.26
N GLY A 154 -10.93 5.81 -1.69
CA GLY A 154 -11.44 7.19 -1.78
C GLY A 154 -11.77 7.86 -0.45
N ILE A 155 -11.51 7.19 0.68
CA ILE A 155 -11.84 7.68 2.04
C ILE A 155 -10.98 8.89 2.40
N LEU A 156 -9.68 8.85 2.07
CA LEU A 156 -8.77 9.97 2.29
C LEU A 156 -9.25 11.22 1.54
N LYS A 157 -9.63 11.04 0.26
CA LYS A 157 -10.14 12.10 -0.59
C LYS A 157 -11.44 12.72 -0.03
N GLU A 158 -12.40 11.88 0.33
CA GLU A 158 -13.71 12.27 0.88
C GLU A 158 -13.57 12.98 2.24
N THR A 159 -12.80 12.40 3.16
CA THR A 159 -12.54 12.97 4.50
C THR A 159 -11.81 14.30 4.41
N THR A 160 -10.81 14.39 3.52
CA THR A 160 -10.08 15.64 3.28
C THR A 160 -11.01 16.69 2.70
N SER A 161 -11.84 16.32 1.71
CA SER A 161 -12.78 17.25 1.07
C SER A 161 -13.79 17.82 2.07
N GLU A 162 -14.43 16.97 2.88
CA GLU A 162 -15.38 17.40 3.91
C GLU A 162 -14.74 18.35 4.93
N ALA A 163 -13.53 18.02 5.41
CA ALA A 163 -12.82 18.84 6.41
C ALA A 163 -12.41 20.22 5.85
N LEU A 164 -11.95 20.26 4.60
CA LEU A 164 -11.57 21.50 3.93
C LEU A 164 -12.81 22.36 3.62
N LEU A 165 -13.88 21.79 3.09
CA LEU A 165 -15.14 22.50 2.83
C LEU A 165 -15.74 23.09 4.11
N THR A 166 -15.78 22.31 5.20
CA THR A 166 -16.24 22.80 6.51
C THR A 166 -15.40 24.00 6.99
N THR A 167 -14.09 23.98 6.72
CA THR A 167 -13.19 25.08 7.08
C THR A 167 -13.51 26.35 6.29
N LEU A 168 -13.79 26.21 4.98
CA LEU A 168 -14.18 27.31 4.11
C LEU A 168 -15.55 27.90 4.50
N GLU A 169 -16.51 27.06 4.87
CA GLU A 169 -17.82 27.49 5.36
C GLU A 169 -17.74 28.35 6.62
N ASN A 170 -16.77 28.06 7.51
CA ASN A 170 -16.53 28.86 8.72
C ASN A 170 -15.77 30.17 8.43
N GLY A 171 -14.94 30.20 7.37
CA GLY A 171 -14.34 31.41 6.79
C GLY A 171 -13.31 32.16 7.66
N THR A 172 -12.98 31.67 8.86
CA THR A 172 -12.01 32.29 9.79
C THR A 172 -10.72 31.48 9.85
N ASP A 173 -9.58 32.17 9.76
CA ASP A 173 -8.23 31.58 9.87
C ASP A 173 -8.05 30.34 8.95
N VAL A 174 -8.49 30.47 7.70
CA VAL A 174 -8.56 29.37 6.72
C VAL A 174 -7.19 28.73 6.53
N GLU A 175 -6.14 29.51 6.25
CA GLU A 175 -4.80 28.98 5.99
C GLU A 175 -4.26 28.14 7.17
N ASP A 176 -4.32 28.69 8.39
CA ASP A 176 -3.82 28.01 9.60
C ASP A 176 -4.64 26.77 9.95
N THR A 177 -5.96 26.83 9.78
CA THR A 177 -6.86 25.70 10.06
C THR A 177 -6.64 24.57 9.05
N VAL A 178 -6.56 24.91 7.76
CA VAL A 178 -6.22 23.96 6.69
C VAL A 178 -4.84 23.36 6.91
N PHE A 179 -3.86 24.16 7.33
CA PHE A 179 -2.52 23.68 7.67
C PHE A 179 -2.57 22.62 8.78
N GLU A 180 -3.28 22.88 9.88
CA GLU A 180 -3.38 21.93 10.99
C GLU A 180 -4.12 20.63 10.59
N ILE A 181 -5.21 20.74 9.83
CA ILE A 181 -5.99 19.60 9.33
C ILE A 181 -5.13 18.72 8.42
N THR A 182 -4.57 19.30 7.35
CA THR A 182 -3.80 18.54 6.36
C THR A 182 -2.53 17.96 6.95
N LYS A 183 -1.89 18.65 7.90
CA LYS A 183 -0.77 18.11 8.70
C LYS A 183 -1.16 16.85 9.47
N ASN A 184 -2.29 16.90 10.18
CA ASN A 184 -2.73 15.78 11.01
C ASN A 184 -3.18 14.58 10.17
N ILE A 185 -3.97 14.84 9.12
CA ILE A 185 -4.40 13.81 8.16
C ILE A 185 -3.18 13.15 7.52
N THR A 186 -2.23 13.93 7.00
CA THR A 186 -1.02 13.40 6.36
C THR A 186 -0.19 12.57 7.33
N TYR A 187 0.04 13.08 8.55
CA TYR A 187 0.77 12.35 9.59
C TYR A 187 0.10 11.03 9.95
N GLN A 188 -1.22 11.01 10.17
CA GLN A 188 -1.95 9.79 10.52
C GLN A 188 -1.94 8.79 9.36
N ALA A 189 -2.35 9.25 8.18
CA ALA A 189 -2.43 8.41 6.99
C ALA A 189 -1.08 7.77 6.66
N ILE A 190 0.04 8.51 6.73
CA ILE A 190 1.36 7.93 6.48
C ILE A 190 1.68 6.83 7.50
N ASN A 191 1.43 7.09 8.78
CA ASN A 191 1.79 6.18 9.87
C ASN A 191 0.91 4.94 10.00
N GLU A 192 -0.25 4.89 9.33
CA GLU A 192 -1.11 3.70 9.26
C GLU A 192 -0.54 2.59 8.36
N GLY A 193 0.70 2.73 7.89
CA GLY A 193 1.27 1.84 6.90
C GLY A 193 2.79 1.77 6.87
N GLU A 194 3.33 1.03 5.90
CA GLU A 194 4.78 0.86 5.76
C GLU A 194 5.48 2.15 5.33
N PHE A 195 6.72 2.30 5.81
CA PHE A 195 7.53 3.48 5.59
C PHE A 195 8.20 3.43 4.21
N THR A 196 7.47 3.81 3.16
CA THR A 196 7.97 3.84 1.78
C THR A 196 7.81 5.22 1.16
N LYS A 197 8.76 5.65 0.33
CA LYS A 197 8.69 6.93 -0.38
C LYS A 197 7.40 7.05 -1.21
N GLN A 198 6.96 5.95 -1.81
CA GLN A 198 5.74 5.92 -2.63
C GLN A 198 4.52 6.33 -1.79
N ARG A 199 4.31 5.73 -0.61
CA ARG A 199 3.21 6.06 0.30
C ARG A 199 3.18 7.54 0.68
N PHE A 200 4.35 8.10 0.97
CA PHE A 200 4.48 9.51 1.32
C PHE A 200 4.00 10.42 0.18
N LEU A 201 4.37 10.11 -1.06
CA LEU A 201 3.99 10.92 -2.23
C LEU A 201 2.53 10.74 -2.60
N ASP A 202 2.04 9.51 -2.58
CA ASP A 202 0.67 9.12 -2.86
C ASP A 202 -0.32 9.88 -1.95
N ILE A 203 -0.16 9.73 -0.64
CA ILE A 203 -0.99 10.44 0.36
C ILE A 203 -0.92 11.95 0.17
N SER A 204 0.28 12.48 -0.07
CA SER A 204 0.46 13.91 -0.27
C SER A 204 -0.24 14.42 -1.53
N SER A 205 -0.13 13.68 -2.64
CA SER A 205 -0.80 14.00 -3.91
C SER A 205 -2.30 13.99 -3.71
N SER A 206 -2.85 12.95 -3.08
CA SER A 206 -4.29 12.82 -2.86
C SER A 206 -4.88 14.00 -2.07
N ILE A 207 -4.19 14.46 -1.02
CA ILE A 207 -4.64 15.60 -0.20
C ILE A 207 -4.53 16.92 -0.98
N ILE A 208 -3.42 17.14 -1.69
CA ILE A 208 -3.19 18.38 -2.44
C ILE A 208 -4.13 18.49 -3.65
N GLU A 209 -4.41 17.37 -4.33
CA GLU A 209 -5.39 17.32 -5.43
C GLU A 209 -6.79 17.74 -4.97
N VAL A 210 -7.23 17.34 -3.77
CA VAL A 210 -8.51 17.81 -3.21
C VAL A 210 -8.50 19.32 -3.00
N ALA A 211 -7.41 19.87 -2.46
CA ALA A 211 -7.31 21.31 -2.26
C ALA A 211 -7.34 22.09 -3.58
N ILE A 212 -6.73 21.54 -4.64
CA ILE A 212 -6.77 22.11 -6.00
C ILE A 212 -8.18 22.08 -6.57
N GLU A 213 -8.86 20.93 -6.49
CA GLU A 213 -10.24 20.78 -6.97
C GLU A 213 -11.16 21.83 -6.32
N ILE A 214 -11.04 22.02 -5.00
CA ILE A 214 -11.83 23.02 -4.27
C ILE A 214 -11.41 24.46 -4.62
N ALA A 215 -10.11 24.74 -4.73
CA ALA A 215 -9.60 26.09 -5.04
C ALA A 215 -9.97 26.57 -6.45
N ASP A 216 -10.00 25.66 -7.42
CA ASP A 216 -10.38 25.98 -8.80
C ASP A 216 -11.91 26.13 -8.93
N GLU A 217 -12.70 25.43 -8.10
CA GLU A 217 -14.16 25.59 -8.02
C GLU A 217 -14.59 26.87 -7.27
N ASP A 218 -13.92 27.21 -6.15
CA ASP A 218 -14.17 28.41 -5.34
C ASP A 218 -12.87 29.21 -5.10
N GLN A 219 -12.75 30.30 -5.87
CA GLN A 219 -11.56 31.16 -5.86
C GLN A 219 -11.46 32.06 -4.62
N GLY A 220 -12.50 32.14 -3.78
CA GLY A 220 -12.57 33.10 -2.67
C GLY A 220 -11.45 32.97 -1.63
N PHE A 221 -10.97 31.74 -1.40
CA PHE A 221 -9.90 31.40 -0.45
C PHE A 221 -8.81 30.53 -1.07
N ALA A 222 -8.69 30.52 -2.41
CA ALA A 222 -7.81 29.59 -3.13
C ALA A 222 -6.33 29.67 -2.66
N LYS A 223 -5.83 30.87 -2.35
CA LYS A 223 -4.45 31.05 -1.90
C LYS A 223 -4.23 30.49 -0.50
N GLU A 224 -5.09 30.88 0.44
CA GLU A 224 -5.05 30.43 1.83
C GLU A 224 -5.21 28.90 1.91
N LEU A 225 -6.13 28.34 1.12
CA LEU A 225 -6.38 26.91 1.04
C LEU A 225 -5.15 26.14 0.52
N LEU A 226 -4.61 26.53 -0.64
CA LEU A 226 -3.48 25.84 -1.25
C LEU A 226 -2.20 26.00 -0.43
N SER A 227 -1.93 27.20 0.07
CA SER A 227 -0.79 27.44 0.97
C SER A 227 -0.89 26.57 2.22
N GLY A 228 -2.03 26.63 2.92
CA GLY A 228 -2.26 25.83 4.12
C GLY A 228 -2.10 24.34 3.84
N ALA A 229 -2.71 23.83 2.76
CA ALA A 229 -2.72 22.41 2.44
C ALA A 229 -1.33 21.88 2.08
N ILE A 230 -0.57 22.61 1.25
CA ILE A 230 0.78 22.21 0.83
C ILE A 230 1.74 22.24 2.02
N HIS A 231 1.70 23.33 2.81
CA HIS A 231 2.57 23.46 3.98
C HIS A 231 2.23 22.45 5.08
N GLY A 232 0.93 22.21 5.32
CA GLY A 232 0.45 21.25 6.30
C GLY A 232 0.82 19.82 5.92
N THR A 233 0.54 19.41 4.68
CA THR A 233 0.94 18.10 4.14
C THR A 233 2.43 17.83 4.33
N LYS A 234 3.26 18.79 3.93
CA LYS A 234 4.72 18.73 4.10
C LYS A 234 5.13 18.62 5.59
N GLU A 235 4.51 19.37 6.49
CA GLU A 235 4.79 19.25 7.93
C GLU A 235 4.36 17.88 8.49
N GLY A 236 3.24 17.33 8.00
CA GLY A 236 2.78 15.99 8.35
C GLY A 236 3.78 14.91 7.93
N MET A 237 4.33 15.01 6.73
CA MET A 237 5.43 14.15 6.27
C MET A 237 6.65 14.24 7.19
N ALA A 238 7.10 15.46 7.51
CA ALA A 238 8.26 15.66 8.38
C ALA A 238 8.05 15.00 9.76
N ARG A 239 6.84 15.12 10.33
CA ARG A 239 6.47 14.47 11.60
C ARG A 239 6.45 12.95 11.50
N ALA A 240 5.99 12.39 10.38
CA ALA A 240 6.02 10.95 10.17
C ALA A 240 7.46 10.41 10.09
N ILE A 241 8.36 11.14 9.42
CA ILE A 241 9.80 10.79 9.38
C ILE A 241 10.43 10.88 10.78
N ASP A 242 10.08 11.91 11.56
CA ASP A 242 10.54 12.06 12.95
C ASP A 242 10.02 10.93 13.84
N LYS A 243 8.78 10.49 13.66
CA LYS A 243 8.22 9.33 14.38
C LYS A 243 9.00 8.07 14.03
N PHE A 244 9.20 7.78 12.75
CA PHE A 244 9.97 6.61 12.31
C PHE A 244 11.39 6.61 12.88
N LYS A 245 12.06 7.77 12.92
CA LYS A 245 13.37 7.93 13.59
C LYS A 245 13.33 7.50 15.05
N ASN A 246 12.29 7.90 15.78
CA ASN A 246 12.15 7.56 17.19
C ASN A 246 11.82 6.07 17.36
N ASP A 247 10.92 5.52 16.54
CA ASP A 247 10.57 4.10 16.56
C ASP A 247 11.82 3.23 16.34
N LEU A 248 12.70 3.62 15.41
CA LEU A 248 13.98 2.94 15.19
C LEU A 248 14.94 3.02 16.38
N LYS A 249 14.97 4.15 17.11
CA LYS A 249 15.84 4.31 18.29
C LYS A 249 15.44 3.43 19.46
N PHE A 250 14.16 3.07 19.55
CA PHE A 250 13.61 2.29 20.66
C PHE A 250 13.17 0.88 20.24
N ALA A 251 13.54 0.45 19.03
CA ALA A 251 13.23 -0.89 18.53
C ALA A 251 13.96 -1.97 19.36
N PRO A 252 13.29 -3.08 19.75
CA PRO A 252 13.91 -4.21 20.44
C PRO A 252 14.98 -4.91 19.59
N GLU A 253 16.04 -5.42 20.25
CA GLU A 253 17.17 -6.13 19.61
C GLU A 253 16.73 -7.42 18.88
N GLU A 254 15.58 -8.02 19.20
CA GLU A 254 15.15 -9.29 18.58
C GLU A 254 14.52 -9.13 17.16
N LEU A 255 14.23 -7.90 16.72
CA LEU A 255 13.65 -7.59 15.39
C LEU A 255 14.69 -7.40 14.28
N GLU A 256 15.97 -7.55 14.63
CA GLU A 256 17.14 -6.99 13.94
C GLU A 256 17.59 -7.76 12.68
N GLU A 257 17.45 -9.09 12.63
CA GLU A 257 18.05 -9.92 11.58
C GLU A 257 17.32 -9.83 10.22
N LEU A 258 16.04 -9.41 10.18
CA LEU A 258 15.27 -9.22 8.94
C LEU A 258 15.31 -7.77 8.41
N LEU A 259 15.89 -6.82 9.16
CA LEU A 259 15.77 -5.38 8.91
C LEU A 259 16.86 -4.75 8.04
N GLU A 260 18.05 -5.36 7.87
CA GLU A 260 19.19 -4.63 7.26
C GLU A 260 18.93 -4.18 5.81
N LYS A 261 18.25 -5.03 5.02
CA LYS A 261 17.91 -4.73 3.62
C LYS A 261 16.82 -3.64 3.54
N ASP A 262 15.83 -3.71 4.40
CA ASP A 262 14.70 -2.78 4.43
C ASP A 262 15.14 -1.41 4.96
N LEU A 263 16.02 -1.37 5.95
CA LEU A 263 16.68 -0.17 6.45
C LEU A 263 17.57 0.49 5.37
N LYS A 264 18.34 -0.29 4.61
CA LYS A 264 19.12 0.24 3.47
C LYS A 264 18.23 0.87 2.41
N ASN A 265 17.07 0.27 2.13
CA ASN A 265 16.10 0.80 1.18
C ASN A 265 15.43 2.07 1.72
N ALA A 266 14.90 2.04 2.95
CA ALA A 266 14.29 3.19 3.62
C ALA A 266 15.25 4.40 3.67
N ARG A 267 16.54 4.16 3.95
CA ARG A 267 17.58 5.20 3.91
C ARG A 267 17.72 5.83 2.52
N LYS A 268 17.82 5.02 1.46
CA LYS A 268 17.95 5.52 0.08
C LYS A 268 16.71 6.31 -0.36
N GLU A 269 15.54 5.83 0.05
CA GLU A 269 14.26 6.44 -0.25
C GLU A 269 14.08 7.79 0.43
N LEU A 270 14.48 7.91 1.70
CA LEU A 270 14.44 9.16 2.47
C LEU A 270 15.25 10.28 1.83
N MET A 271 16.45 9.97 1.33
CA MET A 271 17.33 10.98 0.73
C MET A 271 16.72 11.64 -0.52
N LYS A 272 15.72 11.02 -1.15
CA LYS A 272 15.06 11.51 -2.37
C LYS A 272 13.66 12.05 -2.13
N ILE A 273 13.17 12.02 -0.90
CA ILE A 273 11.77 12.32 -0.60
C ILE A 273 11.42 13.79 -0.84
N GLU A 274 12.35 14.69 -0.52
CA GLU A 274 12.24 16.14 -0.76
C GLU A 274 12.13 16.44 -2.26
N GLU A 275 13.09 15.97 -3.05
CA GLU A 275 13.11 16.15 -4.51
C GLU A 275 11.86 15.55 -5.16
N SER A 276 11.42 14.39 -4.68
CA SER A 276 10.23 13.72 -5.21
C SER A 276 8.94 14.46 -4.86
N PHE A 277 8.86 15.08 -3.68
CA PHE A 277 7.71 15.93 -3.29
C PHE A 277 7.62 17.18 -4.17
N VAL A 278 8.74 17.84 -4.47
CA VAL A 278 8.78 18.99 -5.39
C VAL A 278 8.36 18.57 -6.80
N LEU A 279 8.85 17.43 -7.29
CA LEU A 279 8.46 16.90 -8.60
C LEU A 279 6.98 16.52 -8.67
N MET A 280 6.44 15.92 -7.61
CA MET A 280 5.02 15.63 -7.48
C MET A 280 4.21 16.94 -7.58
N LEU A 281 4.57 17.96 -6.79
CA LEU A 281 3.86 19.24 -6.79
C LEU A 281 3.92 19.96 -8.14
N GLU A 282 5.07 19.91 -8.84
CA GLU A 282 5.19 20.42 -10.22
C GLU A 282 4.33 19.64 -11.22
N ASN A 283 4.16 18.34 -11.03
CA ASN A 283 3.27 17.55 -11.89
C ASN A 283 1.81 17.90 -11.62
N THR A 284 1.39 17.99 -10.35
CA THR A 284 0.02 18.37 -9.99
C THR A 284 -0.31 19.78 -10.50
N ARG A 285 0.64 20.73 -10.40
CA ARG A 285 0.51 22.07 -10.99
C ARG A 285 0.24 22.06 -12.49
N LYS A 286 0.91 21.20 -13.26
CA LYS A 286 0.72 21.13 -14.71
C LYS A 286 -0.64 20.56 -15.12
N ILE A 287 -1.30 19.87 -14.20
CA ILE A 287 -2.58 19.20 -14.43
C ILE A 287 -3.74 20.04 -13.89
N SER A 288 -3.49 21.01 -13.00
CA SER A 288 -4.51 21.93 -12.50
C SER A 288 -4.95 22.91 -13.59
N ASP A 289 -6.26 23.01 -13.81
CA ASP A 289 -6.89 23.95 -14.73
C ASP A 289 -7.55 25.07 -13.92
N GLY A 290 -6.87 26.20 -13.71
CA GLY A 290 -7.45 27.31 -12.95
C GLY A 290 -6.44 28.23 -12.25
N VAL A 291 -6.88 28.85 -11.15
CA VAL A 291 -6.04 29.75 -10.33
C VAL A 291 -4.95 28.98 -9.59
N SER A 292 -5.16 27.68 -9.38
CA SER A 292 -4.21 26.80 -8.69
C SER A 292 -2.85 26.71 -9.37
N GLU A 293 -2.78 26.77 -10.71
CA GLU A 293 -1.50 26.69 -11.43
C GLU A 293 -0.56 27.83 -11.02
N GLU A 294 -1.09 29.06 -10.98
CA GLU A 294 -0.31 30.26 -10.64
C GLU A 294 0.07 30.28 -9.16
N ILE A 295 -0.86 29.90 -8.27
CA ILE A 295 -0.62 29.85 -6.82
C ILE A 295 0.47 28.82 -6.50
N ILE A 296 0.39 27.60 -7.03
CA ILE A 296 1.38 26.56 -6.78
C ILE A 296 2.74 26.96 -7.36
N LYS A 297 2.77 27.63 -8.52
CA LYS A 297 4.01 28.17 -9.09
C LYS A 297 4.68 29.19 -8.16
N ASP A 298 3.89 30.08 -7.56
CA ASP A 298 4.38 31.06 -6.59
C ASP A 298 4.96 30.39 -5.35
N ILE A 299 4.23 29.42 -4.77
CA ILE A 299 4.67 28.64 -3.61
C ILE A 299 5.99 27.91 -3.89
N LEU A 300 6.12 27.26 -5.06
CA LEU A 300 7.34 26.58 -5.51
C LEU A 300 8.54 27.53 -5.64
N ALA A 301 8.32 28.73 -6.18
CA ALA A 301 9.39 29.70 -6.40
C ALA A 301 9.84 30.41 -5.11
N ASN A 302 8.88 30.77 -4.25
CA ASN A 302 9.09 31.80 -3.23
C ASN A 302 8.95 31.29 -1.79
N GLU A 303 8.17 30.24 -1.54
CA GLU A 303 7.77 29.85 -0.18
C GLU A 303 8.39 28.51 0.26
N LEU A 304 8.61 27.58 -0.68
CA LEU A 304 9.08 26.22 -0.37
C LEU A 304 10.55 26.12 0.05
N ASN A 305 11.43 27.04 -0.36
CA ASN A 305 12.88 26.94 -0.08
C ASN A 305 13.22 26.91 1.42
N SER A 306 12.59 27.78 2.22
CA SER A 306 12.79 27.81 3.68
C SER A 306 12.12 26.61 4.36
N SER A 307 11.07 26.10 3.72
CA SER A 307 10.10 25.22 4.31
C SER A 307 10.44 23.73 4.06
N LEU A 308 11.13 23.41 2.97
CA LEU A 308 11.72 22.08 2.67
C LEU A 308 12.94 21.74 3.53
N ALA A 309 13.62 22.75 4.08
CA ALA A 309 14.78 22.58 4.95
C ALA A 309 14.51 21.64 6.14
N LYS A 310 13.27 21.64 6.64
CA LYS A 310 12.87 20.76 7.75
C LYS A 310 12.78 19.29 7.33
N ILE A 311 12.12 18.97 6.22
CA ILE A 311 12.06 17.59 5.69
C ILE A 311 13.48 17.10 5.43
N LYS A 312 14.31 17.92 4.79
CA LYS A 312 15.70 17.59 4.49
C LYS A 312 16.51 17.28 5.74
N ARG A 313 16.41 18.15 6.76
CA ARG A 313 17.09 17.97 8.05
C ARG A 313 16.64 16.68 8.71
N VAL A 314 15.34 16.46 8.85
CA VAL A 314 14.78 15.29 9.52
C VAL A 314 15.11 14.01 8.75
N ALA A 315 15.06 14.00 7.42
CA ALA A 315 15.46 12.87 6.58
C ALA A 315 16.95 12.52 6.75
N ASN A 316 17.84 13.51 6.82
CA ASN A 316 19.26 13.30 7.08
C ASN A 316 19.51 12.71 8.47
N GLU A 317 18.91 13.29 9.51
CA GLU A 317 19.00 12.77 10.89
C GLU A 317 18.49 11.32 10.97
N THR A 318 17.38 11.01 10.31
CA THR A 318 16.83 9.64 10.26
C THR A 318 17.77 8.70 9.51
N SER A 319 18.37 9.14 8.40
CA SER A 319 19.38 8.36 7.66
C SER A 319 20.62 8.06 8.51
N GLU A 320 21.06 8.99 9.37
CA GLU A 320 22.15 8.77 10.32
C GLU A 320 21.77 7.71 11.37
N VAL A 321 20.57 7.79 11.94
CA VAL A 321 20.05 6.78 12.89
C VAL A 321 19.95 5.41 12.24
N ILE A 322 19.44 5.31 11.00
CA ILE A 322 19.41 4.06 10.25
C ILE A 322 20.84 3.53 10.04
N SER A 323 21.80 4.40 9.75
CA SER A 323 23.19 3.99 9.52
C SER A 323 23.84 3.43 10.79
N ALA A 324 23.60 4.07 11.94
CA ALA A 324 24.05 3.57 13.23
C ALA A 324 23.43 2.20 13.53
N LYS A 325 22.12 2.04 13.29
CA LYS A 325 21.43 0.77 13.51
C LYS A 325 21.96 -0.34 12.60
N ILE A 326 22.20 -0.06 11.31
CA ILE A 326 22.83 -1.01 10.39
C ILE A 326 24.22 -1.46 10.88
N GLU A 327 24.99 -0.57 11.50
CA GLU A 327 26.32 -0.94 12.00
C GLU A 327 26.23 -1.79 13.29
N GLU A 328 25.32 -1.44 14.20
CA GLU A 328 24.99 -2.26 15.37
C GLU A 328 24.58 -3.69 14.97
N LEU A 329 23.72 -3.83 13.94
CA LEU A 329 23.32 -5.11 13.37
C LEU A 329 24.52 -5.95 12.90
N LYS A 330 25.49 -5.33 12.22
CA LYS A 330 26.68 -6.03 11.73
C LYS A 330 27.61 -6.43 12.85
N GLU A 331 27.81 -5.57 13.85
CA GLU A 331 28.62 -5.89 15.02
C GLU A 331 28.01 -7.07 15.80
N ASN A 332 26.69 -7.07 15.99
CA ASN A 332 25.95 -8.16 16.63
C ASN A 332 26.08 -9.48 15.85
N ALA A 333 25.90 -9.44 14.53
CA ALA A 333 26.08 -10.61 13.66
C ALA A 333 27.52 -11.16 13.70
N PHE A 334 28.52 -10.27 13.68
CA PHE A 334 29.93 -10.67 13.77
C PHE A 334 30.27 -11.30 15.13
N ASN A 335 29.73 -10.76 16.22
CA ASN A 335 29.91 -11.30 17.56
C ASN A 335 29.28 -12.70 17.71
N LEU A 336 28.09 -12.92 17.14
CA LEU A 336 27.44 -14.24 17.11
C LEU A 336 28.26 -15.27 16.33
N GLU A 337 28.81 -14.89 15.17
CA GLU A 337 29.66 -15.78 14.36
C GLU A 337 30.96 -16.13 15.10
N TYR A 338 31.60 -15.14 15.74
CA TYR A 338 32.80 -15.35 16.55
C TYR A 338 32.55 -16.29 17.74
N ASP A 339 31.46 -16.07 18.48
CA ASP A 339 31.12 -16.85 19.68
C ASP A 339 30.72 -18.30 19.31
N PHE A 340 30.11 -18.51 18.15
CA PHE A 340 29.83 -19.83 17.60
C PHE A 340 31.10 -20.56 17.17
N VAL A 341 31.99 -19.90 16.43
CA VAL A 341 33.29 -20.46 16.02
C VAL A 341 34.12 -20.83 17.24
N GLU A 342 34.19 -19.95 18.25
CA GLU A 342 34.95 -20.23 19.47
C GLU A 342 34.38 -21.42 20.24
N LYS A 343 33.05 -21.52 20.39
CA LYS A 343 32.39 -22.67 21.03
C LYS A 343 32.64 -23.97 20.23
N ALA A 344 32.59 -23.91 18.90
CA ALA A 344 32.87 -25.06 18.05
C ALA A 344 34.34 -25.51 18.17
N GLU A 345 35.29 -24.58 18.17
CA GLU A 345 36.71 -24.85 18.36
C GLU A 345 37.00 -25.46 19.73
N ARG A 346 36.42 -24.93 20.81
CA ARG A 346 36.53 -25.51 22.16
C ARG A 346 35.99 -26.95 22.19
N LYS A 347 34.87 -27.22 21.52
CA LYS A 347 34.25 -28.56 21.48
C LYS A 347 35.08 -29.54 20.65
N ILE A 348 35.67 -29.10 19.54
CA ILE A 348 36.63 -29.89 18.74
C ILE A 348 37.89 -30.19 19.56
N ALA A 349 38.40 -29.23 20.33
CA ALA A 349 39.55 -29.43 21.20
C ALA A 349 39.26 -30.48 22.29
N GLN A 350 38.09 -30.41 22.93
CA GLN A 350 37.63 -31.42 23.91
C GLN A 350 37.52 -32.81 23.28
N LEU A 351 36.92 -32.92 22.09
CA LEU A 351 36.82 -34.20 21.37
C LEU A 351 38.19 -34.79 21.02
N LYS A 352 39.16 -33.94 20.63
CA LYS A 352 40.54 -34.38 20.38
C LYS A 352 41.20 -34.91 21.65
N GLU A 353 41.01 -34.26 22.79
CA GLU A 353 41.55 -34.71 24.08
C GLU A 353 40.93 -36.04 24.52
N GLU A 354 39.60 -36.19 24.38
CA GLU A 354 38.90 -37.45 24.68
C GLU A 354 39.34 -38.60 23.76
N MET A 355 39.51 -38.33 22.46
CA MET A 355 40.07 -39.31 21.52
C MET A 355 41.49 -39.73 21.94
N GLY A 356 42.36 -38.80 22.30
CA GLY A 356 43.72 -39.11 22.76
C GLY A 356 43.72 -39.97 24.03
N ARG A 357 42.79 -39.71 24.97
CA ARG A 357 42.58 -40.55 26.16
C ARG A 357 42.08 -41.95 25.81
N LEU A 358 41.18 -42.07 24.83
CA LEU A 358 40.69 -43.37 24.35
C LEU A 358 41.79 -44.17 23.66
N GLU A 359 42.64 -43.54 22.84
CA GLU A 359 43.79 -44.19 22.18
C GLU A 359 44.80 -44.72 23.21
N THR A 360 45.14 -43.91 24.21
CA THR A 360 46.04 -44.36 25.31
C THR A 360 45.41 -45.48 26.13
N LYS A 361 44.10 -45.42 26.42
CA LYS A 361 43.37 -46.48 27.14
C LYS A 361 43.25 -47.78 26.31
N ALA A 362 43.11 -47.67 24.99
CA ALA A 362 43.11 -48.81 24.09
C ALA A 362 44.51 -49.43 23.98
N GLY A 363 45.56 -48.62 23.84
CA GLY A 363 46.95 -49.08 23.81
C GLY A 363 47.38 -49.79 25.08
N THR A 364 47.02 -49.25 26.26
CA THR A 364 47.31 -49.90 27.55
C THR A 364 46.56 -51.23 27.71
N ARG A 365 45.30 -51.32 27.27
CA ARG A 365 44.55 -52.58 27.25
C ARG A 365 45.14 -53.59 26.27
N PHE A 366 45.62 -53.14 25.12
CA PHE A 366 46.25 -54.01 24.13
C PHE A 366 47.55 -54.61 24.66
N GLU A 367 48.39 -53.82 25.33
CA GLU A 367 49.61 -54.33 25.98
C GLU A 367 49.30 -55.27 27.15
N ALA A 368 48.23 -55.01 27.92
CA ALA A 368 47.78 -55.94 28.96
C ALA A 368 47.33 -57.29 28.37
N LEU A 369 46.51 -57.26 27.31
CA LEU A 369 46.08 -58.46 26.57
C LEU A 369 47.27 -59.25 25.99
N LYS A 370 48.27 -58.54 25.45
CA LYS A 370 49.49 -59.16 24.92
C LYS A 370 50.27 -59.90 26.00
N LYS A 371 50.38 -59.32 27.20
CA LYS A 371 50.96 -59.99 28.37
C LYS A 371 50.16 -61.23 28.79
N GLU A 372 48.84 -61.13 28.86
CA GLU A 372 47.97 -62.26 29.21
C GLU A 372 48.06 -63.41 28.20
N ILE A 373 48.11 -63.09 26.90
CA ILE A 373 48.32 -64.08 25.84
C ILE A 373 49.68 -64.77 26.00
N HIS A 374 50.74 -64.01 26.27
CA HIS A 374 52.07 -64.58 26.48
C HIS A 374 52.13 -65.50 27.73
N GLU A 375 51.40 -65.16 28.79
CA GLU A 375 51.25 -66.04 29.96
C GLU A 375 50.45 -67.31 29.64
N LEU A 376 49.38 -67.20 28.85
CA LEU A 376 48.58 -68.33 28.40
C LEU A 376 49.38 -69.26 27.49
N GLU A 377 50.18 -68.72 26.57
CA GLU A 377 51.12 -69.48 25.73
C GLU A 377 52.15 -70.22 26.59
N GLY A 378 52.69 -69.56 27.62
CA GLY A 378 53.59 -70.18 28.58
C GLY A 378 52.93 -71.33 29.37
N LYS A 379 51.70 -71.13 29.84
CA LYS A 379 50.91 -72.16 30.55
C LYS A 379 50.55 -73.33 29.62
N ALA A 380 50.15 -73.04 28.38
CA ALA A 380 49.82 -74.04 27.37
C ALA A 380 51.06 -74.86 26.98
N SER A 381 52.22 -74.21 26.81
CA SER A 381 53.49 -74.87 26.50
C SER A 381 53.90 -75.83 27.61
N LYS A 382 53.85 -75.39 28.88
CA LYS A 382 54.10 -76.26 30.05
C LYS A 382 53.13 -77.44 30.11
N LYS A 383 51.84 -77.22 29.77
CA LYS A 383 50.83 -78.28 29.77
C LYS A 383 51.02 -79.27 28.62
N ILE A 384 51.42 -78.81 27.44
CA ILE A 384 51.79 -79.67 26.30
C ILE A 384 53.05 -80.49 26.62
N GLU A 385 54.04 -79.92 27.30
CA GLU A 385 55.20 -80.65 27.80
C GLU A 385 54.81 -81.73 28.81
N SER A 386 53.90 -81.42 29.75
CA SER A 386 53.37 -82.41 30.70
C SER A 386 52.54 -83.53 30.03
N LEU A 387 51.96 -83.25 28.85
CA LEU A 387 51.20 -84.23 28.07
C LEU A 387 52.09 -85.13 27.19
N LYS A 388 53.34 -84.74 26.90
CA LYS A 388 54.29 -85.59 26.17
C LYS A 388 54.77 -86.80 26.97
N HIS A 389 54.58 -86.80 28.29
CA HIS A 389 54.95 -87.93 29.16
C HIS A 389 53.82 -88.95 29.42
N PHE A 390 52.65 -88.77 28.81
CA PHE A 390 51.57 -89.76 28.85
C PHE A 390 51.38 -90.38 27.46
N GLU A 391 51.99 -91.53 27.21
CA GLU A 391 51.61 -92.42 26.11
C GLU A 391 50.21 -92.97 26.38
N PHE A 392 49.24 -92.70 25.51
CA PHE A 392 48.20 -93.67 25.17
C PHE A 392 47.58 -93.36 23.80
N GLU A 393 47.54 -94.39 22.97
CA GLU A 393 46.94 -94.41 21.63
C GLU A 393 45.42 -94.23 21.70
N ASN A 394 44.87 -93.20 21.06
CA ASN A 394 43.46 -93.20 20.66
C ASN A 394 43.22 -92.29 19.43
N GLU A 395 42.98 -92.90 18.26
CA GLU A 395 42.70 -92.17 17.01
C GLU A 395 41.52 -91.19 17.12
N LYS A 396 40.55 -91.43 18.01
CA LYS A 396 39.41 -90.51 18.23
C LYS A 396 39.86 -89.14 18.77
N ALA A 397 40.91 -89.10 19.60
CA ALA A 397 41.43 -87.85 20.16
C ALA A 397 42.17 -87.00 19.11
N LYS A 398 42.90 -87.65 18.18
CA LYS A 398 43.54 -86.96 17.06
C LYS A 398 42.51 -86.33 16.12
N LYS A 399 41.41 -87.03 15.80
CA LYS A 399 40.32 -86.49 14.96
C LYS A 399 39.57 -85.34 15.66
N ALA A 400 39.27 -85.47 16.94
CA ALA A 400 38.64 -84.39 17.71
C ALA A 400 39.54 -83.14 17.82
N ALA A 401 40.85 -83.30 17.98
CA ALA A 401 41.80 -82.20 18.06
C ALA A 401 41.98 -81.47 16.70
N THR A 402 42.02 -82.20 15.58
CA THR A 402 42.08 -81.57 14.25
C THR A 402 40.76 -80.90 13.88
N GLU A 403 39.62 -81.47 14.28
CA GLU A 403 38.30 -80.86 14.05
C GLU A 403 38.08 -79.62 14.93
N ALA A 404 38.51 -79.64 16.19
CA ALA A 404 38.52 -78.47 17.06
C ALA A 404 39.44 -77.35 16.54
N LYS A 405 40.63 -77.70 16.01
CA LYS A 405 41.54 -76.72 15.38
C LYS A 405 40.95 -76.12 14.10
N ARG A 406 40.23 -76.92 13.29
CA ARG A 406 39.51 -76.46 12.10
C ARG A 406 38.33 -75.53 12.45
N LEU A 407 37.56 -75.88 13.47
CA LEU A 407 36.45 -75.06 13.97
C LEU A 407 36.94 -73.75 14.60
N GLY A 408 38.06 -73.78 15.35
CA GLY A 408 38.71 -72.60 15.90
C GLY A 408 39.21 -71.63 14.81
N ASN A 409 39.86 -72.15 13.77
CA ASN A 409 40.30 -71.32 12.64
C ASN A 409 39.11 -70.70 11.88
N ARG A 410 38.01 -71.45 11.69
CA ARG A 410 36.77 -70.92 11.08
C ARG A 410 36.11 -69.85 11.93
N ALA A 411 36.05 -70.03 13.25
CA ALA A 411 35.49 -69.03 14.16
C ALA A 411 36.32 -67.74 14.16
N TRP A 412 37.65 -67.85 14.06
CA TRP A 412 38.56 -66.70 13.97
C TRP A 412 38.43 -65.94 12.65
N GLU A 413 38.30 -66.64 11.51
CA GLU A 413 38.05 -65.99 10.21
C GLU A 413 36.70 -65.26 10.16
N VAL A 414 35.64 -65.83 10.75
CA VAL A 414 34.33 -65.18 10.86
C VAL A 414 34.41 -63.94 11.75
N ALA A 415 35.07 -64.02 12.90
CA ALA A 415 35.27 -62.88 13.79
C ALA A 415 36.08 -61.75 13.13
N LYS A 416 37.12 -62.10 12.36
CA LYS A 416 37.91 -61.13 11.58
C LYS A 416 37.06 -60.46 10.49
N GLY A 417 36.22 -61.22 9.77
CA GLY A 417 35.31 -60.68 8.75
C GLY A 417 34.25 -59.72 9.31
N VAL A 418 33.73 -60.00 10.52
CA VAL A 418 32.78 -59.10 11.21
C VAL A 418 33.46 -57.80 11.64
N LEU A 419 34.69 -57.87 12.14
CA LEU A 419 35.49 -56.69 12.52
C LEU A 419 35.87 -55.83 11.31
N ASP A 420 36.33 -56.44 10.22
CA ASP A 420 36.65 -55.72 8.98
C ASP A 420 35.41 -55.10 8.32
N GLY A 421 34.25 -55.76 8.42
CA GLY A 421 32.96 -55.24 7.97
C GLY A 421 32.46 -54.04 8.80
N ALA A 422 32.60 -54.11 10.13
CA ALA A 422 32.26 -53.00 11.02
C ALA A 422 33.19 -51.78 10.81
N LEU A 423 34.48 -52.02 10.59
CA LEU A 423 35.46 -50.96 10.27
C LEU A 423 35.20 -50.29 8.90
N LYS A 424 34.78 -51.06 7.89
CA LYS A 424 34.35 -50.51 6.59
C LYS A 424 33.06 -49.70 6.71
N GLY A 425 32.06 -50.22 7.41
CA GLY A 425 30.79 -49.51 7.64
C GLY A 425 30.99 -48.18 8.38
N ALA A 426 31.85 -48.16 9.39
CA ALA A 426 32.20 -46.92 10.12
C ALA A 426 32.97 -45.92 9.24
N LYS A 427 33.87 -46.38 8.36
CA LYS A 427 34.59 -45.51 7.40
C LYS A 427 33.71 -44.97 6.28
N GLU A 428 32.72 -45.75 5.82
CA GLU A 428 31.77 -45.32 4.79
C GLU A 428 30.73 -44.34 5.33
N ALA A 429 30.29 -44.50 6.58
CA ALA A 429 29.42 -43.53 7.26
C ALA A 429 30.10 -42.16 7.41
N MET A 430 31.38 -42.12 7.78
CA MET A 430 32.15 -40.87 7.89
C MET A 430 32.47 -40.20 6.53
N LYS A 431 32.31 -40.89 5.40
CA LYS A 431 32.52 -40.32 4.06
C LYS A 431 31.24 -39.77 3.42
N LYS A 432 30.06 -40.05 3.99
CA LYS A 432 28.76 -39.58 3.48
C LYS A 432 28.26 -38.28 4.13
N GLU A 433 28.93 -37.79 5.17
CA GLU A 433 28.64 -36.51 5.84
C GLU A 433 29.65 -35.39 5.47
N LYS A 434 30.26 -35.49 4.29
CA LYS A 434 30.93 -34.38 3.58
C LYS A 434 30.39 -34.33 2.16
#